data_AF-A0A1V5M8L5-F1
#
_entry.id   AF-A0A1V5M8L5-F1
#
_cell.length_a   1.000
_cell.length_b   1.000
_cell.length_c   1.000
_cell.angle_alpha   90.00
_cell.angle_beta   90.00
_cell.angle_gamma   90.00
#
_symmetry.space_group_name_H-M   'P 1'
#
loop_
_entity.id
_entity.type
_entity.pdbx_description
1 polymer ?
#
loop_
_entity_poly.entity_id
_entity_poly.type
_entity_poly.pdbx_seq_one_letter_code
_entity_poly.pdbx_strand_id
1 'polypeptide(L)'
;MTGRERPAVIFGAGNIGRGFLGQLFFNAGYRTCFVEARPELAALLNERGAYPLWIVSDAETRRYRISNLAALPVGSIDRVAAALADADTGAPAANACVVNLWYA
;
A
#
# COMPACT_ATOMS: atom_id res chain seq x y z
N MET A 1 16.35 16.36 -9.86
CA MET A 1 14.96 16.49 -9.37
C MET A 1 14.75 15.46 -8.27
N THR A 2 15.15 15.75 -7.03
CA THR A 2 14.95 14.83 -5.89
C THR A 2 13.61 15.13 -5.24
N GLY A 3 12.52 14.68 -5.86
CA GLY A 3 11.20 14.67 -5.23
C GLY A 3 11.18 13.60 -4.15
N ARG A 4 10.90 13.99 -2.91
CA ARG A 4 10.82 13.06 -1.76
C ARG A 4 9.73 12.02 -2.04
N GLU A 5 10.07 10.74 -1.98
CA GLU A 5 9.08 9.65 -2.12
C GLU A 5 8.11 9.72 -0.93
N ARG A 6 6.80 9.73 -1.19
CA ARG A 6 5.77 9.84 -0.14
C ARG A 6 5.31 8.44 0.27
N PRO A 7 5.67 7.94 1.46
CA PRO A 7 5.26 6.61 1.88
C PRO A 7 3.80 6.60 2.34
N ALA A 8 3.10 5.50 2.04
CA ALA A 8 1.80 5.17 2.61
C ALA A 8 1.83 3.76 3.19
N VAL A 9 1.36 3.58 4.44
CA VAL A 9 1.31 2.27 5.09
C VAL A 9 -0.14 1.80 5.17
N ILE A 10 -0.40 0.57 4.70
CA ILE A 10 -1.73 -0.07 4.75
C ILE A 10 -1.61 -1.38 5.51
N PHE A 11 -2.35 -1.49 6.62
CA PHE A 11 -2.48 -2.77 7.32
C PHE A 11 -3.48 -3.69 6.59
N GLY A 12 -3.03 -4.88 6.20
CA GLY A 12 -3.76 -5.86 5.41
C GLY A 12 -3.70 -5.59 3.91
N ALA A 13 -3.13 -6.53 3.17
CA ALA A 13 -3.07 -6.53 1.72
C ALA A 13 -4.29 -7.25 1.09
N GLY A 14 -5.45 -7.27 1.74
CA GLY A 14 -6.68 -7.89 1.23
C GLY A 14 -7.29 -7.15 0.03
N ASN A 15 -8.50 -7.56 -0.37
CA ASN A 15 -9.18 -6.97 -1.54
C ASN A 15 -9.45 -5.47 -1.37
N ILE A 16 -9.86 -5.00 -0.18
CA ILE A 16 -10.05 -3.57 0.10
C ILE A 16 -8.71 -2.82 0.11
N GLY A 17 -7.70 -3.40 0.77
CA GLY A 17 -6.35 -2.83 0.83
C GLY A 17 -5.77 -2.62 -0.57
N ARG A 18 -5.89 -3.61 -1.47
CA ARG A 18 -5.36 -3.51 -2.84
C ARG A 18 -6.28 -2.80 -3.83
N GLY A 19 -7.60 -3.02 -3.72
CA GLY A 19 -8.59 -2.57 -4.69
C GLY A 19 -9.03 -1.13 -4.50
N PHE A 20 -9.01 -0.65 -3.26
CA PHE A 20 -9.40 0.72 -2.93
C PHE A 20 -8.20 1.55 -2.47
N LEU A 21 -7.65 1.27 -1.29
CA LEU A 21 -6.60 2.11 -0.69
C LEU A 21 -5.30 2.13 -1.50
N GLY A 22 -4.82 0.97 -1.94
CA GLY A 22 -3.63 0.86 -2.78
C GLY A 22 -3.77 1.59 -4.11
N GLN A 23 -4.97 1.55 -4.71
CA GLN A 23 -5.27 2.33 -5.91
C GLN A 23 -5.24 3.84 -5.63
N LEU A 24 -5.90 4.26 -4.55
CA LEU A 24 -5.99 5.66 -4.15
C LEU A 24 -4.59 6.27 -3.93
N PHE A 25 -3.74 5.58 -3.17
CA PHE A 25 -2.37 6.04 -2.89
C PHE A 25 -1.46 5.98 -4.11
N PHE A 26 -1.59 4.96 -4.94
CA PHE A 26 -0.86 4.89 -6.20
C PHE A 26 -1.20 6.07 -7.11
N ASN A 27 -2.48 6.38 -7.30
CA ASN A 27 -2.93 7.52 -8.10
C ASN A 27 -2.51 8.86 -7.50
N ALA A 28 -2.44 8.95 -6.17
CA ALA A 28 -1.95 10.12 -5.47
C ALA A 28 -0.41 10.26 -5.51
N GLY A 29 0.32 9.29 -6.08
CA GLY A 29 1.78 9.30 -6.23
C GLY A 29 2.55 8.91 -4.98
N TYR A 30 1.97 8.06 -4.14
CA TYR A 30 2.62 7.49 -2.95
C TYR A 30 3.27 6.14 -3.26
N ARG A 31 4.29 5.78 -2.49
CA ARG A 31 4.83 4.42 -2.40
C ARG A 31 4.06 3.67 -1.33
N THR A 32 3.39 2.57 -1.71
CA THR A 32 2.53 1.83 -0.78
C THR A 32 3.29 0.69 -0.11
N CYS A 33 3.28 0.63 1.22
CA CYS A 33 3.77 -0.50 2.01
C CYS A 33 2.60 -1.23 2.68
N PHE A 34 2.35 -2.47 2.28
CA PHE A 34 1.36 -3.32 2.93
C PHE A 34 1.96 -4.04 4.14
N VAL A 35 1.25 -4.09 5.26
CA VAL A 35 1.60 -4.93 6.41
C VAL A 35 0.63 -6.12 6.44
N GLU A 36 1.11 -7.33 6.16
CA GLU A 36 0.26 -8.49 5.90
C GLU A 36 0.53 -9.65 6.87
N ALA A 37 -0.54 -10.29 7.36
CA ALA A 37 -0.44 -11.40 8.31
C ALA A 37 -0.05 -12.72 7.63
N ARG A 38 -0.34 -12.86 6.34
CA ARG A 38 0.04 -14.00 5.49
C ARG A 38 1.38 -13.78 4.80
N PRO A 39 2.48 -14.40 5.27
CA PRO A 39 3.81 -14.17 4.72
C PRO A 39 3.92 -14.52 3.23
N GLU A 40 3.18 -15.53 2.77
CA GLU A 40 3.14 -15.96 1.37
C GLU A 40 2.58 -14.87 0.45
N LEU A 41 1.55 -14.14 0.90
CA LEU A 41 1.00 -13.04 0.12
C LEU A 41 1.95 -11.84 0.12
N ALA A 42 2.59 -11.54 1.25
CA ALA A 42 3.60 -10.48 1.32
C ALA A 42 4.78 -10.78 0.38
N ALA A 43 5.29 -12.03 0.40
CA ALA A 43 6.35 -12.47 -0.49
C ALA A 43 5.94 -12.34 -1.97
N LEU A 44 4.73 -12.80 -2.33
CA LEU A 44 4.22 -12.71 -3.69
C LEU A 44 4.09 -11.26 -4.19
N LEU A 45 3.66 -10.34 -3.32
CA LEU A 45 3.55 -8.91 -3.65
C LEU A 45 4.93 -8.30 -3.91
N ASN A 46 5.92 -8.64 -3.08
CA ASN A 46 7.30 -8.17 -3.28
C ASN A 46 7.94 -8.75 -4.54
N GLU A 47 7.77 -10.05 -4.78
CA GLU A 47 8.29 -10.73 -5.98
C GLU A 47 7.75 -10.08 -7.26
N ARG A 48 6.44 -9.82 -7.30
CA ARG A 48 5.80 -9.24 -8.48
C ARG A 48 6.02 -7.74 -8.61
N GLY A 49 6.22 -7.03 -7.50
CA GLY A 49 6.35 -5.57 -7.42
C GLY A 49 5.14 -4.76 -7.91
N ALA A 50 4.07 -5.45 -8.32
CA ALA A 50 2.84 -4.87 -8.85
C ALA A 50 1.71 -5.91 -8.85
N TYR A 51 0.46 -5.43 -8.90
CA TYR A 51 -0.71 -6.27 -9.10
C TYR A 51 -1.71 -5.62 -10.08
N PRO A 52 -2.50 -6.44 -10.81
CA PRO A 52 -3.58 -5.93 -11.63
C PRO A 52 -4.79 -5.55 -10.77
N LEU A 53 -5.48 -4.49 -11.17
CA LEU A 53 -6.75 -4.07 -10.60
C LEU A 53 -7.76 -3.90 -11.73
N TRP A 54 -8.94 -4.48 -11.57
CA TRP A 54 -10.07 -4.29 -12.48
C TRP A 54 -11.10 -3.43 -11.81
N ILE A 55 -11.50 -2.35 -12.48
CA ILE A 55 -12.66 -1.54 -12.11
C ILE A 55 -13.74 -1.87 -13.13
N VAL A 56 -14.80 -2.50 -12.63
CA VAL A 56 -15.93 -2.96 -13.45
C VAL A 56 -17.10 -2.04 -13.18
N SER A 57 -17.72 -1.53 -14.24
CA SER A 57 -19.00 -0.83 -14.23
C SER A 57 -19.93 -1.45 -15.28
N ASP A 58 -21.20 -1.04 -15.28
CA ASP A 58 -22.17 -1.50 -16.28
C ASP A 58 -21.77 -1.12 -17.71
N ALA A 59 -20.98 -0.06 -17.87
CA ALA A 59 -20.55 0.44 -19.19
C ALA A 59 -19.24 -0.20 -19.67
N GLU A 60 -18.29 -0.49 -18.77
CA GLU A 60 -16.97 -0.99 -19.16
C GLU A 60 -16.20 -1.67 -18.02
N THR A 61 -15.17 -2.44 -18.39
CA THR A 61 -14.16 -2.96 -17.47
C THR A 61 -12.80 -2.34 -17.78
N ARG A 62 -12.24 -1.59 -16.84
CA ARG A 62 -10.91 -0.98 -16.95
C ARG A 62 -9.89 -1.74 -16.12
N ARG A 63 -8.73 -2.01 -16.72
CA ARG A 63 -7.60 -2.67 -16.04
C ARG A 63 -6.49 -1.68 -15.75
N TYR A 64 -6.09 -1.61 -14.49
CA TYR A 64 -4.94 -0.83 -14.00
C TYR A 64 -3.84 -1.77 -13.52
N ARG A 65 -2.59 -1.31 -13.60
CA ARG A 65 -1.43 -1.96 -12.98
C ARG A 65 -0.97 -1.10 -11.82
N ILE A 66 -1.21 -1.55 -10.60
CA ILE A 66 -0.76 -0.86 -9.39
C ILE A 66 0.65 -1.34 -9.07
N SER A 67 1.62 -0.43 -9.06
CA SER A 67 3.04 -0.69 -8.80
C SER A 67 3.56 0.25 -7.71
N ASN A 68 4.89 0.37 -7.58
CA ASN A 68 5.54 1.18 -6.54
C ASN A 68 5.09 0.79 -5.12
N LEU A 69 5.18 -0.51 -4.84
CA LEU A 69 4.73 -1.09 -3.59
C LEU A 69 5.78 -1.99 -2.95
N ALA A 70 5.63 -2.21 -1.65
CA ALA A 70 6.29 -3.24 -0.86
C ALA A 70 5.27 -3.92 0.06
N ALA A 71 5.62 -5.08 0.58
CA ALA A 71 4.85 -5.76 1.61
C ALA A 71 5.77 -6.29 2.72
N LEU A 72 5.36 -6.10 3.97
CA LEU A 72 6.05 -6.56 5.17
C LEU A 72 5.15 -7.54 5.93
N PRO A 73 5.67 -8.66 6.43
CA PRO A 73 4.92 -9.50 7.35
C PRO A 73 4.73 -8.79 8.70
N VAL A 74 3.59 -8.99 9.35
CA VAL A 74 3.23 -8.34 10.65
C VAL A 74 4.31 -8.50 11.72
N GLY A 75 5.06 -9.61 11.73
CA GLY A 75 6.14 -9.84 12.70
C GLY A 75 7.39 -8.96 12.53
N SER A 76 7.49 -8.15 11.48
CA SER A 76 8.63 -7.25 11.22
C SER A 76 8.45 -5.88 11.87
N ILE A 77 8.22 -5.84 13.20
CA ILE A 77 7.90 -4.63 13.96
C ILE A 77 8.88 -3.48 13.70
N ASP A 78 10.20 -3.75 13.69
CA ASP A 78 11.22 -2.71 13.46
C ASP A 78 11.11 -2.09 12.05
N ARG A 79 10.75 -2.89 11.05
CA ARG A 79 10.57 -2.41 9.67
C ARG A 79 9.25 -1.67 9.48
N VAL A 80 8.21 -2.08 10.18
CA VAL A 80 6.92 -1.37 10.22
C VAL A 80 7.11 -0.02 10.93
N ALA A 81 7.81 0.00 12.06
CA ALA A 81 8.15 1.22 12.80
C ALA A 81 9.02 2.17 11.95
N ALA A 82 10.04 1.66 11.23
CA ALA A 82 10.84 2.47 10.32
C ALA A 82 10.01 3.05 9.16
N ALA A 83 9.14 2.23 8.55
CA ALA A 83 8.25 2.69 7.47
C ALA A 83 7.25 3.76 7.96
N LEU A 84 6.80 3.68 9.21
CA LEU A 84 5.97 4.69 9.87
C LEU A 84 6.77 5.94 10.25
N ALA A 85 8.01 5.79 10.72
CA ALA A 85 8.88 6.90 11.13
C ALA A 85 9.36 7.75 9.94
N ASP A 86 9.69 7.11 8.81
CA ASP A 86 9.95 7.82 7.54
C ASP A 86 8.72 8.61 7.08
N ALA A 87 7.51 8.09 7.39
CA ALA A 87 6.25 8.77 7.15
C ALA A 87 5.92 9.88 8.17
N ASP A 88 6.76 10.17 9.17
CA ASP A 88 6.44 11.13 10.25
C ASP A 88 7.38 12.36 10.30
N THR A 89 8.36 12.45 9.40
CA THR A 89 9.31 13.60 9.39
C THR A 89 8.74 14.86 8.71
N GLY A 90 7.85 15.55 9.42
CA GLY A 90 7.83 17.03 9.51
C GLY A 90 7.05 17.86 8.47
N ALA A 91 6.30 17.26 7.54
CA ALA A 91 5.40 17.99 6.65
C ALA A 91 3.94 17.56 6.90
N PRO A 92 3.05 18.42 7.44
CA PRO A 92 1.71 18.02 7.90
C PRO A 92 0.71 17.71 6.76
N ALA A 93 1.16 17.28 5.56
CA ALA A 93 0.27 17.08 4.41
C ALA A 93 0.71 16.03 3.36
N ALA A 94 1.78 15.26 3.58
CA ALA A 94 2.35 14.44 2.50
C ALA A 94 2.46 12.93 2.77
N ASN A 95 2.06 12.47 3.95
CA ASN A 95 2.33 11.10 4.42
C ASN A 95 1.01 10.48 4.89
N ALA A 96 0.71 9.24 4.49
CA ALA A 96 -0.59 8.61 4.78
C ALA A 96 -0.41 7.29 5.54
N CYS A 97 -0.82 7.25 6.80
CA CYS A 97 -0.95 6.00 7.55
C CYS A 97 -2.43 5.60 7.57
N VAL A 98 -2.75 4.42 7.04
CA VAL A 98 -4.12 3.87 7.10
C VAL A 98 -4.11 2.55 7.84
N VAL A 99 -4.67 2.59 9.05
CA VAL A 99 -4.96 1.39 9.84
C VAL A 99 -6.31 0.86 9.38
N ASN A 100 -6.29 -0.29 8.70
CA ASN A 100 -7.49 -1.01 8.36
C ASN A 100 -7.94 -1.77 9.62
N LEU A 101 -8.91 -1.22 10.36
CA LEU A 101 -9.52 -1.88 11.51
C LEU A 101 -10.38 -3.04 10.98
N TRP A 102 -9.85 -4.26 11.02
CA TRP A 102 -10.70 -5.44 10.93
C TRP A 102 -11.45 -5.59 12.25
N TYR A 103 -12.59 -4.91 12.36
CA TYR A 103 -13.73 -5.27 13.22
C TYR A 103 -14.98 -4.56 12.68
N ALA A 104 -15.72 -5.27 11.85
CA ALA A 104 -17.16 -5.14 11.64
C ALA A 104 -17.70 -6.53 11.32
#